data_AF-A0A8T6HM32-F1
#
_entry.id   AF-A0A8T6HM32-F1
#
_cell.length_a   1.000
_cell.length_b   1.000
_cell.length_c   1.000
_cell.angle_alpha   90.00
_cell.angle_beta   90.00
_cell.angle_gamma   90.00
#
_symmetry.space_group_name_H-M   'P 1'
#
loop_
_entity.id
_entity.type
_entity.pdbx_description
1 polymer ?
#
loop_
_entity_poly.entity_id
_entity_poly.type
_entity_poly.pdbx_seq_one_letter_code
_entity_poly.pdbx_strand_id
1 'polypeptide(L)'
;LLHHLSHDDLQKYGLIPEFVGRLPVVVTLDQLDQASLVRILTEPKNALVRQYERFFDMDGVELSFTPEALESIAEQAIAEATGARGLRTVVEDLLLDVMFEVPGRPEVKKCVVNADTVRRGERPLLLNDQGLAVEYEAIRRRDGRLATRQESA
;
A
#
# COMPACT_ATOMS: atom_id res chain seq x y z
N LEU A 1 22.30 -14.10 10.07
CA LEU A 1 23.62 -13.73 9.50
C LEU A 1 24.09 -12.39 10.07
N LEU A 2 23.33 -11.31 9.88
CA LEU A 2 23.72 -9.96 10.33
C LEU A 2 23.91 -9.82 11.86
N HIS A 3 23.14 -10.57 12.67
CA HIS A 3 23.27 -10.60 14.14
C HIS A 3 24.65 -11.02 14.67
N HIS A 4 25.51 -11.61 13.83
CA HIS A 4 26.87 -12.04 14.20
C HIS A 4 27.96 -11.22 13.49
N LEU A 5 27.61 -10.01 13.02
CA LEU A 5 28.54 -9.12 12.33
C LEU A 5 29.71 -8.73 13.25
N SER A 6 30.94 -8.93 12.75
CA SER A 6 32.17 -8.54 13.44
C SER A 6 32.79 -7.29 12.85
N HIS A 7 33.72 -6.67 13.59
CA HIS A 7 34.47 -5.50 13.10
C HIS A 7 35.36 -5.84 11.89
N ASP A 8 35.87 -7.07 11.82
CA ASP A 8 36.67 -7.55 10.69
C ASP A 8 35.83 -7.66 9.41
N ASP A 9 34.54 -7.99 9.53
CA ASP A 9 33.62 -8.04 8.38
C ASP A 9 33.41 -6.64 7.80
N LEU A 10 33.31 -5.61 8.66
CA LEU A 10 33.21 -4.21 8.25
C LEU A 10 34.48 -3.72 7.55
N GLN A 11 35.65 -4.14 8.01
CA GLN A 11 36.93 -3.82 7.37
C GLN A 11 37.04 -4.48 5.99
N LYS A 12 36.68 -5.78 5.88
CA LYS A 12 36.63 -6.49 4.60
C LYS A 12 35.61 -5.89 3.63
N TYR A 13 34.53 -5.31 4.15
CA TYR A 13 33.54 -4.57 3.37
C TYR A 13 34.06 -3.22 2.85
N GLY A 14 35.19 -2.72 3.38
CA GLY A 14 35.87 -1.52 2.89
C GLY A 14 35.85 -0.33 3.85
N LEU A 15 35.38 -0.49 5.09
CA LEU A 15 35.45 0.56 6.11
C LEU A 15 36.85 0.61 6.73
N ILE A 16 37.38 1.82 6.97
CA ILE A 16 38.72 1.99 7.55
C ILE A 16 38.74 1.66 9.06
N PRO A 17 39.81 1.06 9.59
CA PRO A 17 39.89 0.65 10.99
C PRO A 17 39.67 1.78 12.01
N GLU A 18 40.17 2.98 11.73
CA GLU A 18 40.03 4.15 12.61
C GLU A 18 38.57 4.61 12.74
N PHE A 19 37.78 4.42 11.69
CA PHE A 19 36.36 4.76 11.68
C PHE A 19 35.55 3.69 12.41
N VAL A 20 35.80 2.41 12.10
CA VAL A 20 35.13 1.28 12.77
C VAL A 20 35.44 1.28 14.27
N GLY A 21 36.67 1.62 14.67
CA GLY A 21 37.06 1.75 16.08
C GLY A 21 36.34 2.86 16.86
N ARG A 22 35.67 3.81 16.17
CA ARG A 22 34.84 4.85 16.78
C ARG A 22 33.36 4.47 16.88
N LEU A 23 32.97 3.27 16.44
CA LEU A 23 31.60 2.76 16.50
C LEU A 23 31.51 1.64 17.53
N PRO A 24 31.47 1.96 18.85
CA PRO A 24 31.49 0.95 19.92
C PRO A 24 30.22 0.11 20.02
N VAL A 25 29.14 0.49 19.30
CA VAL A 25 27.84 -0.18 19.35
C VAL A 25 27.41 -0.53 17.93
N VAL A 26 27.08 -1.79 17.72
CA VAL A 26 26.55 -2.34 16.47
C VAL A 26 25.17 -2.92 16.76
N VAL A 27 24.19 -2.52 15.96
CA VAL A 27 22.82 -3.06 16.01
C VAL A 27 22.43 -3.46 14.60
N THR A 28 21.78 -4.61 14.47
CA THR A 28 21.29 -5.13 13.20
C THR A 28 19.77 -5.12 13.18
N LEU A 29 19.19 -4.88 12.00
CA LEU A 29 17.75 -4.91 11.79
C LEU A 29 17.36 -6.23 11.12
N ASP A 30 16.21 -6.77 11.53
CA ASP A 30 15.62 -7.92 10.86
C ASP A 30 15.01 -7.51 9.51
N GLN A 31 14.98 -8.46 8.57
CA GLN A 31 14.26 -8.27 7.32
C GLN A 31 12.75 -8.19 7.60
N LEU A 32 12.07 -7.35 6.82
CA LEU A 32 10.62 -7.23 6.91
C LEU A 32 9.96 -8.46 6.27
N ASP A 33 9.17 -9.17 7.05
CA ASP A 33 8.26 -10.21 6.56
C ASP A 33 6.86 -9.63 6.28
N GLN A 34 5.99 -10.45 5.69
CA GLN A 34 4.64 -10.05 5.32
C GLN A 34 3.84 -9.55 6.54
N ALA A 35 3.96 -10.25 7.68
CA ALA A 35 3.29 -9.85 8.91
C ALA A 35 3.76 -8.47 9.38
N SER A 36 5.06 -8.20 9.34
CA SER A 36 5.63 -6.90 9.69
C SER A 36 5.11 -5.79 8.78
N LEU A 37 4.96 -6.05 7.48
CA LEU A 37 4.41 -5.08 6.53
C LEU A 37 2.93 -4.78 6.79
N VAL A 38 2.11 -5.79 7.08
CA VAL A 38 0.70 -5.60 7.47
C VAL A 38 0.59 -4.76 8.75
N ARG A 39 1.47 -5.01 9.73
CA ARG A 39 1.55 -4.19 10.94
C ARG A 39 1.94 -2.75 10.63
N ILE A 40 2.91 -2.53 9.76
CA ILE A 40 3.30 -1.18 9.31
C ILE A 40 2.14 -0.45 8.62
N LEU A 41 1.30 -1.16 7.85
CA LEU A 41 0.12 -0.59 7.20
C LEU A 41 -0.96 -0.12 8.19
N THR A 42 -1.05 -0.71 9.39
CA THR A 42 -2.23 -0.57 10.27
C THR A 42 -1.97 -0.08 11.71
N GLU A 43 -0.86 -0.49 12.33
CA GLU A 43 -0.61 -0.25 13.77
C GLU A 43 -0.02 1.13 14.09
N PRO A 44 1.01 1.64 13.37
CA PRO A 44 1.64 2.91 13.70
C PRO A 44 0.64 4.07 13.81
N LYS A 45 0.96 5.05 14.65
CA LYS A 45 0.14 6.27 14.76
C LYS A 45 -0.07 6.95 13.40
N ASN A 46 0.95 6.88 12.55
CA ASN A 46 0.96 7.44 11.19
C ASN A 46 0.94 6.32 10.13
N ALA A 47 0.24 5.21 10.39
CA ALA A 47 0.11 4.12 9.43
C ALA A 47 -0.57 4.57 8.12
N LEU A 48 -0.20 3.96 6.99
CA LEU A 48 -0.70 4.37 5.67
C LEU A 48 -2.22 4.27 5.58
N VAL A 49 -2.83 3.19 6.07
CA VAL A 49 -4.28 3.01 6.07
C VAL A 49 -4.97 4.20 6.76
N ARG A 50 -4.49 4.59 7.94
CA ARG A 50 -5.04 5.74 8.69
C ARG A 50 -4.86 7.08 7.98
N GLN A 51 -3.84 7.22 7.14
CA GLN A 51 -3.63 8.43 6.34
C GLN A 51 -4.70 8.52 5.25
N TYR A 52 -4.91 7.43 4.49
CA TYR A 52 -5.91 7.39 3.42
C TYR A 52 -7.35 7.40 3.94
N GLU A 53 -7.62 6.76 5.08
CA GLU A 53 -8.92 6.87 5.77
C GLU A 53 -9.26 8.33 6.05
N ARG A 54 -8.30 9.11 6.57
CA ARG A 54 -8.52 10.55 6.82
C ARG A 54 -8.71 11.35 5.54
N PHE A 55 -8.02 11.01 4.45
CA PHE A 55 -8.21 11.71 3.18
C PHE A 55 -9.61 11.48 2.63
N PHE A 56 -10.13 10.25 2.68
CA PHE A 56 -11.50 9.95 2.27
C PHE A 56 -12.54 10.57 3.24
N ASP A 57 -12.26 10.59 4.54
CA ASP A 57 -13.13 11.21 5.55
C ASP A 57 -13.32 12.72 5.31
N MET A 58 -12.30 13.42 4.78
CA MET A 58 -12.42 14.83 4.37
C MET A 58 -13.48 15.06 3.28
N ASP A 59 -13.71 14.05 2.43
CA ASP A 59 -14.76 14.04 1.40
C ASP A 59 -16.07 13.39 1.90
N GLY A 60 -16.14 13.03 3.18
CA GLY A 60 -17.32 12.39 3.79
C GLY A 60 -17.52 10.94 3.38
N VAL A 61 -16.44 10.23 3.03
CA VAL A 61 -16.46 8.82 2.63
C VAL A 61 -15.64 7.97 3.60
N GLU A 62 -16.20 6.86 4.05
CA GLU A 62 -15.50 5.86 4.85
C GLU A 62 -14.64 4.97 3.94
N LEU A 63 -13.31 4.96 4.11
CA LEU A 63 -12.43 3.99 3.46
C LEU A 63 -12.21 2.79 4.38
N SER A 64 -12.28 1.58 3.83
CA SER A 64 -11.99 0.35 4.57
C SER A 64 -11.20 -0.65 3.72
N PHE A 65 -10.27 -1.34 4.37
CA PHE A 65 -9.50 -2.43 3.75
C PHE A 65 -9.88 -3.74 4.43
N THR A 66 -10.18 -4.75 3.62
CA THR A 66 -10.33 -6.11 4.13
C THR A 66 -8.98 -6.66 4.63
N PRO A 67 -8.95 -7.58 5.62
CA PRO A 67 -7.72 -8.22 6.06
C PRO A 67 -6.93 -8.85 4.90
N GLU A 68 -7.62 -9.50 3.97
CA GLU A 68 -7.03 -10.16 2.82
C GLU A 68 -6.44 -9.17 1.81
N ALA A 69 -7.01 -7.96 1.72
CA ALA A 69 -6.42 -6.87 0.92
C ALA A 69 -5.08 -6.42 1.52
N LEU A 70 -5.01 -6.25 2.86
CA LEU A 70 -3.78 -5.84 3.53
C LEU A 70 -2.66 -6.87 3.35
N GLU A 71 -2.99 -8.15 3.47
CA GLU A 71 -2.06 -9.24 3.20
C GLU A 71 -1.56 -9.24 1.75
N SER A 72 -2.46 -8.99 0.80
CA SER A 72 -2.13 -8.92 -0.63
C SER A 72 -1.25 -7.71 -0.96
N ILE A 73 -1.50 -6.56 -0.34
CA ILE A 73 -0.66 -5.35 -0.49
C ILE A 73 0.75 -5.64 0.03
N ALA A 74 0.86 -6.31 1.18
CA ALA A 74 2.15 -6.69 1.76
C ALA A 74 2.90 -7.68 0.86
N GLU A 75 2.22 -8.67 0.29
CA GLU A 75 2.81 -9.65 -0.65
C GLU A 75 3.35 -8.95 -1.91
N GLN A 76 2.58 -8.05 -2.51
CA GLN A 76 3.00 -7.29 -3.68
C GLN A 76 4.20 -6.38 -3.38
N ALA A 77 4.23 -5.71 -2.23
CA ALA A 77 5.36 -4.88 -1.82
C ALA A 77 6.66 -5.68 -1.57
N ILE A 78 6.55 -6.94 -1.13
CA ILE A 78 7.70 -7.85 -1.02
C ILE A 78 8.21 -8.21 -2.42
N ALA A 79 7.31 -8.54 -3.34
CA ALA A 79 7.67 -8.94 -4.71
C ALA A 79 8.42 -7.83 -5.47
N GLU A 80 8.11 -6.56 -5.20
CA GLU A 80 8.79 -5.41 -5.79
C GLU A 80 10.17 -5.10 -5.16
N ALA A 81 10.60 -5.86 -4.15
CA ALA A 81 11.89 -5.71 -3.44
C ALA A 81 12.16 -4.31 -2.84
N THR A 82 11.10 -3.52 -2.65
CA THR A 82 11.16 -2.16 -2.09
C THR A 82 10.88 -2.12 -0.58
N GLY A 83 10.45 -3.24 0.01
CA GLY A 83 10.13 -3.37 1.43
C GLY A 83 9.00 -2.40 1.84
N ALA A 84 9.08 -1.83 3.05
CA ALA A 84 8.05 -0.90 3.55
C ALA A 84 7.85 0.36 2.68
N ARG A 85 8.81 0.74 1.83
CA ARG A 85 8.64 1.87 0.91
C ARG A 85 7.65 1.57 -0.20
N GLY A 86 7.59 0.33 -0.68
CA GLY A 86 6.66 -0.10 -1.74
C GLY A 86 5.20 -0.05 -1.32
N LEU A 87 4.92 -0.18 -0.03
CA LEU A 87 3.55 -0.15 0.50
C LEU A 87 2.79 1.12 0.09
N ARG A 88 3.47 2.27 0.06
CA ARG A 88 2.84 3.53 -0.35
C ARG A 88 2.46 3.49 -1.82
N THR A 89 3.37 3.06 -2.69
CA THR A 89 3.16 2.97 -4.13
C THR A 89 1.97 2.06 -4.45
N VAL A 90 1.94 0.85 -3.87
CA VAL A 90 0.84 -0.09 -4.08
C VAL A 90 -0.50 0.51 -3.67
N VAL A 91 -0.58 1.13 -2.49
CA VAL A 91 -1.84 1.75 -2.01
C VAL A 91 -2.24 2.95 -2.86
N GLU A 92 -1.29 3.79 -3.27
CA GLU A 92 -1.54 4.98 -4.08
C GLU A 92 -2.06 4.59 -5.47
N ASP A 93 -1.47 3.58 -6.10
CA ASP A 93 -1.91 3.07 -7.41
C ASP A 93 -3.33 2.50 -7.35
N LEU A 94 -3.70 1.82 -6.26
CA LEU A 94 -5.05 1.26 -6.07
C LEU A 94 -6.12 2.33 -5.86
N LEU A 95 -5.75 3.44 -5.20
CA LEU A 95 -6.70 4.48 -4.79
C LEU A 95 -6.73 5.70 -5.72
N LEU A 96 -5.72 5.88 -6.58
CA LEU A 96 -5.55 7.08 -7.40
C LEU A 96 -6.82 7.47 -8.17
N ASP A 97 -7.37 6.50 -8.89
CA ASP A 97 -8.59 6.65 -9.68
C ASP A 97 -9.79 7.04 -8.80
N VAL A 98 -9.95 6.35 -7.67
CA VAL A 98 -11.08 6.57 -6.76
C VAL A 98 -10.98 7.92 -6.06
N MET A 99 -9.78 8.34 -5.66
CA MET A 99 -9.53 9.66 -5.07
C MET A 99 -9.86 10.81 -6.00
N PHE A 100 -9.78 10.60 -7.33
CA PHE A 100 -10.19 11.61 -8.31
C PHE A 100 -11.71 11.64 -8.52
N GLU A 101 -12.38 10.48 -8.49
CA GLU A 101 -13.80 10.36 -8.78
C GLU A 101 -14.69 10.70 -7.59
N VAL A 102 -14.34 10.23 -6.38
CA VAL A 102 -15.17 10.34 -5.18
C VAL A 102 -15.58 11.79 -4.83
N PRO A 103 -14.70 12.81 -4.91
CA PRO A 103 -15.09 14.18 -4.60
C PRO A 103 -16.26 14.72 -5.45
N GLY A 104 -16.47 14.18 -6.66
CA GLY A 104 -17.59 14.53 -7.54
C GLY A 104 -18.87 13.73 -7.30
N ARG A 105 -18.87 12.77 -6.37
CA ARG A 105 -19.91 11.74 -6.23
C ARG A 105 -20.55 11.74 -4.83
N PRO A 106 -21.51 12.65 -4.57
CA PRO A 106 -22.09 12.80 -3.24
C PRO A 106 -22.87 11.57 -2.75
N GLU A 107 -23.29 10.70 -3.66
CA GLU A 107 -23.98 9.44 -3.37
C GLU A 107 -23.06 8.38 -2.74
N VAL A 108 -21.74 8.49 -2.91
CA VAL A 108 -20.77 7.56 -2.34
C VAL A 108 -20.57 7.91 -0.86
N LYS A 109 -20.64 6.89 0.00
CA LYS A 109 -20.41 7.02 1.45
C LYS A 109 -19.38 6.05 1.99
N LYS A 110 -19.10 4.98 1.27
CA LYS A 110 -18.08 4.01 1.68
C LYS A 110 -17.33 3.45 0.48
N CYS A 111 -16.02 3.29 0.64
CA CYS A 111 -15.11 2.66 -0.30
C CYS A 111 -14.47 1.44 0.37
N VAL A 112 -14.57 0.27 -0.26
CA VAL A 112 -14.05 -0.99 0.27
C VAL A 112 -13.00 -1.55 -0.69
N VAL A 113 -11.77 -1.71 -0.18
CA VAL A 113 -10.66 -2.35 -0.89
C VAL A 113 -10.58 -3.81 -0.46
N ASN A 114 -10.77 -4.72 -1.42
CA ASN A 114 -10.71 -6.17 -1.22
C ASN A 114 -9.46 -6.79 -1.87
N ALA A 115 -9.25 -8.09 -1.66
CA ALA A 115 -8.10 -8.78 -2.22
C ALA A 115 -8.08 -8.77 -3.76
N ASP A 116 -9.25 -8.79 -4.42
CA ASP A 116 -9.34 -8.74 -5.88
C ASP A 116 -8.94 -7.37 -6.43
N THR A 117 -9.24 -6.27 -5.72
CA THR A 117 -8.72 -4.93 -6.06
C THR A 117 -7.20 -4.95 -6.18
N VAL A 118 -6.52 -5.60 -5.22
CA VAL A 118 -5.06 -5.66 -5.18
C VAL A 118 -4.52 -6.64 -6.22
N ARG A 119 -5.03 -7.87 -6.26
CA ARG A 119 -4.47 -8.97 -7.05
C ARG A 119 -4.82 -8.89 -8.53
N ARG A 120 -6.01 -8.40 -8.85
CA ARG A 120 -6.56 -8.35 -10.22
C ARG A 120 -6.57 -6.95 -10.80
N GLY A 121 -6.29 -5.92 -10.00
CA GLY A 121 -6.41 -4.52 -10.41
C GLY A 121 -7.86 -4.13 -10.67
N GLU A 122 -8.82 -4.81 -10.02
CA GLU A 122 -10.22 -4.41 -10.07
C GLU A 122 -10.41 -3.10 -9.31
N ARG A 123 -11.44 -2.33 -9.67
CA ARG A 123 -11.73 -1.08 -8.94
C ARG A 123 -12.31 -1.39 -7.55
N PRO A 124 -12.04 -0.57 -6.53
CA PRO A 124 -12.65 -0.73 -5.20
C PRO A 124 -14.19 -0.76 -5.24
N LEU A 125 -14.82 -1.39 -4.26
CA LEU A 125 -16.29 -1.38 -4.17
C LEU A 125 -16.76 -0.05 -3.56
N LEU A 126 -17.56 0.70 -4.31
CA LEU A 126 -18.22 1.92 -3.82
C LEU A 126 -19.63 1.61 -3.33
N LEU A 127 -19.98 2.14 -2.17
CA LEU A 127 -21.28 1.93 -1.52
C LEU A 127 -21.91 3.29 -1.15
N ASN A 128 -23.24 3.36 -1.25
CA ASN A 128 -24.00 4.50 -0.76
C ASN A 128 -24.32 4.38 0.74
N ASP A 129 -25.10 5.33 1.27
CA ASP A 129 -25.57 5.35 2.66
C ASP A 129 -26.41 4.12 3.06
N GLN A 130 -27.05 3.46 2.09
CA GLN A 130 -27.83 2.23 2.28
C GLN A 130 -27.00 0.96 2.13
N GLY A 131 -25.69 1.06 1.84
CA GLY A 131 -24.83 -0.09 1.59
C GLY A 131 -25.06 -0.76 0.23
N LEU A 132 -25.73 -0.09 -0.69
CA LEU A 132 -25.92 -0.57 -2.06
C LEU A 132 -24.71 -0.16 -2.92
N ALA A 133 -24.31 -1.07 -3.81
CA ALA A 133 -23.23 -0.82 -4.75
C ALA A 133 -23.56 0.37 -5.65
N VAL A 134 -22.60 1.29 -5.74
CA VAL A 134 -22.65 2.44 -6.62
C VAL A 134 -21.76 2.13 -7.82
N GLU A 135 -22.38 2.06 -9.00
CA GLU A 135 -21.66 1.78 -10.24
C GLU A 135 -20.67 2.89 -10.57
N TYR A 136 -19.56 2.51 -11.20
CA TYR A 136 -18.62 3.46 -11.77
C TYR A 136 -19.20 4.11 -13.02
N GLU A 137 -19.09 5.44 -13.13
CA GLU A 137 -19.40 6.08 -14.40
C GLU A 137 -18.41 5.59 -15.47
N ALA A 138 -18.94 5.24 -16.65
CA ALA A 138 -18.09 4.91 -17.77
C ALA A 138 -17.27 6.16 -18.14
N ILE A 139 -15.96 6.16 -17.85
CA ILE A 139 -15.06 7.21 -18.29
C ILE A 139 -15.12 7.24 -19.82
N ARG A 140 -15.83 8.23 -20.38
CA ARG A 140 -15.78 8.52 -21.81
C ARG A 140 -14.39 9.05 -22.12
N ARG A 141 -13.50 8.15 -22.57
CA ARG A 141 -12.26 8.58 -23.21
C ARG A 141 -12.61 9.45 -24.43
N ARG A 142 -11.80 10.50 -24.68
CA ARG A 142 -11.96 11.46 -25.81
C ARG A 142 -12.00 10.80 -27.20
N ASP A 143 -11.72 9.50 -27.25
CA ASP A 143 -11.54 8.60 -28.39
C ASP A 143 -12.71 7.63 -28.62
N GLY A 144 -13.80 7.71 -27.83
CA GLY A 144 -15.09 7.08 -28.19
C GLY A 144 -15.13 5.55 -28.15
N ARG A 145 -14.17 4.87 -27.54
CA ARG A 145 -14.22 3.42 -27.29
C ARG A 145 -14.43 3.11 -25.80
N LEU A 146 -15.48 2.33 -25.52
CA LEU A 146 -15.73 1.72 -24.21
C LEU A 146 -14.62 0.71 -23.92
N ALA A 147 -13.94 0.85 -22.79
CA ALA A 147 -12.97 -0.14 -22.32
C ALA A 147 -13.59 -0.92 -21.15
N THR A 148 -14.25 -2.04 -21.46
CA THR A 148 -14.32 -3.16 -20.52
C THR A 148 -13.01 -3.90 -20.61
N ARG A 149 -12.15 -3.78 -19.61
CA ARG A 149 -10.92 -4.57 -19.51
C ARG A 149 -11.25 -5.94 -18.90
N GLN A 150 -12.09 -6.70 -19.57
CA GLN A 150 -12.04 -8.17 -19.53
C GLN A 150 -11.33 -8.57 -20.80
N GLU A 151 -10.06 -8.98 -20.68
CA GLU A 151 -9.29 -9.85 -21.58
C GLU A 151 -7.80 -9.48 -21.47
N SER A 152 -7.06 -10.32 -20.75
CA SER A 152 -5.74 -10.78 -21.17
C SER A 152 -5.52 -12.12 -20.48
N ALA A 153 -5.65 -13.16 -21.29
CA ALA A 153 -5.24 -14.54 -21.01
C ALA A 153 -3.73 -14.64 -20.77
#